data_AF-A0AAD3DC40-F1
#
_entry.id   AF-A0AAD3DC40-F1
#
_cell.length_a   1.000
_cell.length_b   1.000
_cell.length_c   1.000
_cell.angle_alpha   90.00
_cell.angle_beta   90.00
_cell.angle_gamma   90.00
#
_symmetry.space_group_name_H-M   'P 1'
#
loop_
_entity.id
_entity.type
_entity.pdbx_description
1 polymer ?
#
loop_
_entity_poly.entity_id
_entity_poly.type
_entity_poly.pdbx_seq_one_letter_code
_entity_poly.pdbx_strand_id
1 'polypeptide(L)'
;MPKNKRKLLGDVFTNKSAAKAFKKNLINSKALDDSCRIRVVFINELKYPLKLCWVGESGSLHHYYTLEPCSPIISGLNKDGIQIQKKNSHLENTFTGHAFLLAHCPDDSDTEARIGKIVGGYRPMETTLKEEEEEHCIHIITVKERDSKRGFGIRRKRKIQLCVEEFTFDSTPLDTSDKLYDDLLIAGWKCKVEKGLFDNLDKDSKIAKVKKQLELDLENCSKNLPAKACKMLKEKVPIFINKSQKYGPKVAPVVGKGMCYHNDTDYLKRNGMSLEKVKSVELFEAGKYLDDHDLWYGEGGVMIHEMSHAYHDLFCKDGFENENVKNCYDSAMKEKLYDLVKVHSLDGGKEEAKAYACTNQMEYFAELSTAFLGGVGDDKELEFNKWYPFNRSQIKEHDPRAFKMLREIWEVDEAEE
;
A
#
# COMPACT_ATOMS: atom_id res chain seq x y z
N MET A 1 18.39 -42.80 20.62
CA MET A 1 17.98 -41.41 20.32
C MET A 1 17.41 -41.38 18.90
N PRO A 2 16.12 -41.05 18.70
CA PRO A 2 15.59 -40.93 17.35
C PRO A 2 16.23 -39.70 16.70
N LYS A 3 16.78 -39.88 15.50
CA LYS A 3 17.30 -38.80 14.67
C LYS A 3 16.15 -37.83 14.42
N ASN A 4 16.22 -36.60 14.94
CA ASN A 4 15.32 -35.52 14.57
C ASN A 4 15.33 -35.38 13.05
N LYS A 5 14.33 -35.95 12.37
CA LYS A 5 14.05 -35.65 10.97
C LYS A 5 13.71 -34.17 10.95
N ARG A 6 14.59 -33.35 10.38
CA ARG A 6 14.30 -31.94 10.06
C ARG A 6 12.99 -31.95 9.25
N LYS A 7 11.88 -31.53 9.86
CA LYS A 7 10.57 -31.41 9.20
C LYS A 7 10.74 -30.34 8.11
N LEU A 8 10.24 -30.61 6.90
CA LEU A 8 10.43 -29.71 5.75
C LEU A 8 9.38 -28.59 5.84
N LEU A 9 9.81 -27.32 5.78
CA LEU A 9 8.97 -26.10 5.76
C LEU A 9 8.13 -25.95 4.48
N GLY A 10 7.97 -27.02 3.70
CA GLY A 10 7.41 -26.99 2.36
C GLY A 10 8.15 -27.89 1.38
N ASP A 11 7.50 -28.16 0.26
CA ASP A 11 8.11 -28.90 -0.84
C ASP A 11 9.02 -27.96 -1.63
N VAL A 12 10.32 -28.30 -1.68
CA VAL A 12 11.33 -27.53 -2.40
C VAL A 12 11.86 -28.33 -3.57
N PHE A 13 11.78 -27.76 -4.77
CA PHE A 13 12.33 -28.33 -6.00
C PHE A 13 13.38 -27.40 -6.59
N THR A 14 14.48 -27.95 -7.12
CA THR A 14 15.56 -27.14 -7.72
C THR A 14 16.11 -27.71 -9.01
N ASN A 15 16.55 -26.85 -9.92
CA ASN A 15 17.20 -27.21 -11.18
C ASN A 15 16.36 -28.22 -11.99
N LYS A 16 16.99 -29.30 -12.48
CA LYS A 16 16.30 -30.38 -13.23
C LYS A 16 15.16 -31.03 -12.46
N SER A 17 15.22 -31.06 -11.13
CA SER A 17 14.13 -31.64 -10.33
C SER A 17 12.88 -30.75 -10.36
N ALA A 18 13.03 -29.43 -10.39
CA ALA A 18 11.92 -28.50 -10.52
C ALA A 18 11.22 -28.64 -11.87
N ALA A 19 11.97 -28.63 -12.98
CA ALA A 19 11.39 -28.86 -14.30
C ALA A 19 10.67 -30.21 -14.42
N LYS A 20 11.22 -31.27 -13.82
CA LYS A 20 10.58 -32.60 -13.81
C LYS A 20 9.34 -32.63 -12.92
N ALA A 21 9.37 -31.96 -11.79
CA ALA A 21 8.25 -31.86 -10.87
C ALA A 21 7.08 -31.10 -11.50
N PHE A 22 7.36 -29.97 -12.16
CA PHE A 22 6.36 -29.20 -12.91
C PHE A 22 5.72 -30.02 -14.02
N LYS A 23 6.51 -30.67 -14.89
CA LYS A 23 5.98 -31.56 -15.95
C LYS A 23 5.15 -32.74 -15.44
N LYS A 24 5.30 -33.11 -14.17
CA LYS A 24 4.58 -34.21 -13.53
C LYS A 24 3.49 -33.71 -12.58
N ASN A 25 3.17 -32.42 -12.61
CA ASN A 25 2.16 -31.78 -11.75
C ASN A 25 2.44 -31.94 -10.24
N LEU A 26 3.68 -32.23 -9.84
CA LEU A 26 4.05 -32.44 -8.44
C LEU A 26 4.10 -31.13 -7.63
N ILE A 27 4.23 -30.01 -8.34
CA ILE A 27 4.29 -28.64 -7.80
C ILE A 27 3.01 -27.85 -8.10
N ASN A 28 1.90 -28.52 -8.41
CA ASN A 28 0.63 -27.82 -8.52
C ASN A 28 0.16 -27.37 -7.14
N SER A 29 -0.64 -26.30 -7.10
CA SER A 29 -1.39 -25.98 -5.89
C SER A 29 -2.29 -27.15 -5.51
N LYS A 30 -2.58 -27.27 -4.21
CA LYS A 30 -3.47 -28.28 -3.66
C LYS A 30 -4.49 -27.59 -2.77
N ALA A 31 -5.76 -27.89 -2.98
CA ALA A 31 -6.77 -27.66 -1.97
C ALA A 31 -6.43 -28.53 -0.74
N LEU A 32 -6.34 -27.89 0.42
CA LEU A 32 -6.14 -28.53 1.71
C LEU A 32 -7.36 -28.19 2.58
N ASP A 33 -7.90 -29.19 3.26
CA ASP A 33 -9.06 -29.00 4.16
C ASP A 33 -8.71 -28.06 5.32
N ASP A 34 -7.46 -28.14 5.81
CA ASP A 34 -6.90 -27.30 6.87
C ASP A 34 -5.87 -26.29 6.30
N SER A 35 -6.29 -25.43 5.37
CA SER A 35 -5.38 -24.43 4.78
C SER A 35 -5.16 -23.23 5.72
N CYS A 36 -3.91 -22.95 6.11
CA CYS A 36 -3.55 -21.79 6.92
C CYS A 36 -2.94 -20.66 6.08
N ARG A 37 -3.17 -19.41 6.49
CA ARG A 37 -2.51 -18.24 5.88
C ARG A 37 -1.01 -18.26 6.17
N ILE A 38 -0.22 -17.91 5.17
CA ILE A 38 1.24 -17.80 5.32
C ILE A 38 1.80 -16.70 4.44
N ARG A 39 2.88 -16.09 4.91
CA ARG A 39 3.64 -15.11 4.14
C ARG A 39 4.92 -15.73 3.62
N VAL A 40 5.20 -15.51 2.34
CA VAL A 40 6.41 -16.04 1.71
C VAL A 40 7.20 -14.88 1.10
N VAL A 41 8.45 -14.72 1.52
CA VAL A 41 9.36 -13.71 0.99
C VAL A 41 10.36 -14.38 0.05
N PHE A 42 10.38 -13.99 -1.21
CA PHE A 42 11.35 -14.45 -2.20
C PHE A 42 12.50 -13.46 -2.32
N ILE A 43 13.73 -13.97 -2.24
CA ILE A 43 14.98 -13.20 -2.36
C ILE A 43 15.84 -13.84 -3.44
N ASN A 44 16.16 -13.09 -4.49
CA ASN A 44 17.02 -13.54 -5.58
C ASN A 44 18.47 -13.07 -5.36
N GLU A 45 19.37 -13.93 -4.87
CA GLU A 45 20.81 -13.63 -4.76
C GLU A 45 21.60 -14.04 -6.02
N LEU A 46 20.92 -14.39 -7.12
CA LEU A 46 21.56 -14.62 -8.41
C LEU A 46 21.93 -13.29 -9.06
N LYS A 47 22.82 -13.34 -10.06
CA LYS A 47 23.28 -12.16 -10.80
C LYS A 47 22.35 -11.74 -11.95
N TYR A 48 21.19 -12.37 -12.07
CA TYR A 48 20.24 -12.15 -13.16
C TYR A 48 18.80 -12.28 -12.63
N PRO A 49 17.85 -11.60 -13.27
CA PRO A 49 16.45 -11.64 -12.87
C PRO A 49 15.83 -13.03 -13.06
N LEU A 50 14.83 -13.33 -12.25
CA LEU A 50 13.98 -14.51 -12.37
C LEU A 50 12.53 -14.09 -12.55
N LYS A 51 11.71 -14.95 -13.16
CA LYS A 51 10.25 -14.86 -13.07
C LYS A 51 9.77 -15.78 -11.94
N LEU A 52 9.02 -15.21 -11.02
CA LEU A 52 8.18 -15.90 -10.04
C LEU A 52 6.77 -16.01 -10.62
N CYS A 53 6.21 -17.21 -10.59
CA CYS A 53 4.86 -17.49 -11.09
C CYS A 53 4.09 -18.28 -10.04
N TRP A 54 2.80 -18.02 -9.88
CA TRP A 54 1.90 -18.91 -9.18
C TRP A 54 1.57 -20.13 -10.04
N VAL A 55 1.34 -21.28 -9.41
CA VAL A 55 0.97 -22.54 -10.08
C VAL A 55 -0.42 -22.96 -9.62
N GLY A 56 -1.40 -22.93 -10.51
CA GLY A 56 -2.76 -23.40 -10.21
C GLY A 56 -2.83 -24.91 -9.96
N GLU A 57 -4.00 -25.39 -9.50
CA GLU A 57 -4.23 -26.83 -9.24
C GLU A 57 -4.13 -27.67 -10.52
N SER A 58 -4.54 -27.11 -11.65
CA SER A 58 -4.40 -27.71 -12.98
C SER A 58 -2.96 -27.66 -13.52
N GLY A 59 -2.07 -26.91 -12.87
CA GLY A 59 -0.69 -26.66 -13.31
C GLY A 59 -0.53 -25.43 -14.21
N SER A 60 -1.62 -24.70 -14.48
CA SER A 60 -1.57 -23.42 -15.21
C SER A 60 -0.77 -22.39 -14.43
N LEU A 61 0.03 -21.60 -15.12
CA LEU A 61 0.80 -20.52 -14.51
C LEU A 61 0.02 -19.21 -14.57
N HIS A 62 0.04 -18.46 -13.49
CA HIS A 62 -0.64 -17.17 -13.37
C HIS A 62 0.14 -16.27 -12.39
N HIS A 63 -0.22 -14.99 -12.30
CA HIS A 63 0.45 -13.96 -11.47
C HIS A 63 2.00 -14.00 -11.59
N TYR A 64 2.52 -13.19 -12.50
CA TYR A 64 3.94 -13.16 -12.86
C TYR A 64 4.62 -11.97 -12.20
N TYR A 65 5.76 -12.22 -11.56
CA TYR A 65 6.58 -11.18 -10.94
C TYR A 65 8.04 -11.33 -11.36
N THR A 66 8.67 -10.21 -11.71
CA THR A 66 10.13 -10.18 -11.94
C THR A 66 10.83 -10.04 -10.59
N LEU A 67 11.65 -11.03 -10.23
CA LEU A 67 12.54 -11.01 -9.07
C LEU A 67 13.92 -10.52 -9.48
N GLU A 68 14.16 -9.23 -9.28
CA GLU A 68 15.46 -8.62 -9.53
C GLU A 68 16.56 -9.16 -8.59
N PRO A 69 17.83 -9.21 -9.02
CA PRO A 69 18.96 -9.46 -8.15
C PRO A 69 18.92 -8.58 -6.89
N CYS A 70 19.16 -9.22 -5.75
CA CYS A 70 19.18 -8.58 -4.46
C CYS A 70 20.48 -7.78 -4.29
N SER A 71 20.34 -6.48 -4.09
CA SER A 71 21.45 -5.58 -3.77
C SER A 71 21.50 -5.37 -2.26
N PRO A 72 22.61 -5.68 -1.57
CA PRO A 72 22.76 -5.35 -0.17
C PRO A 72 22.83 -3.83 -0.01
N ILE A 73 21.95 -3.26 0.81
CA ILE A 73 22.00 -1.87 1.25
C ILE A 73 22.50 -1.87 2.68
N ILE A 74 23.50 -1.05 2.99
CA ILE A 74 23.88 -0.76 4.37
C ILE A 74 22.77 0.10 4.97
N SER A 75 21.98 -0.47 5.86
CA SER A 75 20.82 0.19 6.50
C SER A 75 21.16 0.82 7.85
N GLY A 76 22.34 0.53 8.41
CA GLY A 76 22.80 1.10 9.67
C GLY A 76 24.02 0.39 10.26
N LEU A 77 24.46 0.86 11.44
CA LEU A 77 25.47 0.21 12.27
C LEU A 77 24.85 0.01 13.67
N ASN A 78 24.89 -1.21 14.19
CA ASN A 78 24.58 -1.49 15.59
C ASN A 78 25.81 -2.10 16.30
N LYS A 79 25.67 -2.42 17.59
CA LYS A 79 26.76 -2.99 18.40
C LYS A 79 27.29 -4.34 17.86
N ASP A 80 26.52 -5.00 17.00
CA ASP A 80 26.85 -6.30 16.39
C ASP A 80 27.39 -6.18 14.94
N GLY A 81 27.45 -4.97 14.37
CA GLY A 81 28.07 -4.69 13.06
C GLY A 81 27.22 -3.87 12.09
N ILE A 82 27.55 -3.98 10.80
CA ILE A 82 26.81 -3.33 9.71
C ILE A 82 25.48 -4.07 9.51
N GLN A 83 24.37 -3.36 9.68
CA GLN A 83 23.06 -3.84 9.27
C GLN A 83 22.95 -3.75 7.75
N ILE A 84 22.63 -4.88 7.11
CA ILE A 84 22.44 -4.96 5.67
C ILE A 84 20.96 -5.27 5.41
N GLN A 85 20.26 -4.33 4.79
CA GLN A 85 18.94 -4.56 4.23
C GLN A 85 19.08 -5.13 2.81
N LYS A 86 18.27 -6.13 2.50
CA LYS A 86 18.21 -6.74 1.17
C LYS A 86 17.16 -6.02 0.32
N LYS A 87 17.60 -5.18 -0.63
CA LYS A 87 16.68 -4.54 -1.61
C LYS A 87 16.14 -5.61 -2.55
N ASN A 88 14.94 -5.39 -3.10
CA ASN A 88 14.31 -6.25 -4.13
C ASN A 88 13.87 -7.64 -3.64
N SER A 89 13.43 -7.76 -2.39
CA SER A 89 12.65 -8.93 -1.94
C SER A 89 11.20 -8.81 -2.37
N HIS A 90 10.56 -9.93 -2.72
CA HIS A 90 9.13 -9.98 -3.08
C HIS A 90 8.33 -10.71 -2.01
N LEU A 91 7.30 -10.09 -1.46
CA LEU A 91 6.42 -10.68 -0.44
C LEU A 91 5.13 -11.17 -1.10
N GLU A 92 4.75 -12.39 -0.79
CA GLU A 92 3.45 -12.97 -1.14
C GLU A 92 2.64 -13.29 0.12
N ASN A 93 1.36 -12.88 0.11
CA ASN A 93 0.36 -13.35 1.06
C ASN A 93 -0.35 -14.54 0.42
N THR A 94 -0.26 -15.72 1.02
CA THR A 94 -0.74 -16.96 0.41
C THR A 94 -1.28 -17.93 1.47
N PHE A 95 -1.58 -19.15 1.06
CA PHE A 95 -2.06 -20.22 1.94
C PHE A 95 -1.17 -21.46 1.78
N THR A 96 -1.11 -22.29 2.82
CA THR A 96 -0.51 -23.62 2.70
C THR A 96 -1.21 -24.40 1.59
N GLY A 97 -0.45 -25.16 0.80
CA GLY A 97 -0.98 -25.86 -0.37
C GLY A 97 -0.86 -25.09 -1.68
N HIS A 98 -0.84 -23.75 -1.66
CA HIS A 98 -0.49 -22.96 -2.84
C HIS A 98 0.95 -23.22 -3.29
N ALA A 99 1.25 -23.04 -4.57
CA ALA A 99 2.57 -23.35 -5.11
C ALA A 99 3.11 -22.26 -6.03
N PHE A 100 4.43 -22.15 -6.04
CA PHE A 100 5.20 -21.15 -6.75
C PHE A 100 6.28 -21.79 -7.61
N LEU A 101 6.50 -21.23 -8.79
CA LEU A 101 7.52 -21.63 -9.74
C LEU A 101 8.52 -20.49 -9.95
N LEU A 102 9.80 -20.83 -9.99
CA LEU A 102 10.87 -19.89 -10.33
C LEU A 102 11.51 -20.32 -11.63
N ALA A 103 11.56 -19.40 -12.59
CA ALA A 103 12.12 -19.64 -13.91
C ALA A 103 13.06 -18.50 -14.34
N HIS A 104 13.98 -18.82 -15.24
CA HIS A 104 14.80 -17.81 -15.90
C HIS A 104 13.92 -16.91 -16.76
N CYS A 105 14.14 -15.59 -16.68
CA CYS A 105 13.49 -14.60 -17.53
C CYS A 105 14.40 -14.29 -18.72
N PRO A 106 14.06 -14.71 -19.96
CA PRO A 106 14.84 -14.31 -21.13
C PRO A 106 14.57 -12.85 -21.54
N ASP A 107 13.32 -12.35 -21.39
CA ASP A 107 12.86 -10.98 -21.72
C ASP A 107 11.66 -10.59 -20.83
N ASP A 108 11.34 -9.29 -20.68
CA ASP A 108 10.31 -8.72 -19.77
C ASP A 108 8.84 -9.06 -20.07
N SER A 109 8.52 -10.03 -20.95
CA SER A 109 7.13 -10.33 -21.34
C SER A 109 6.37 -11.20 -20.32
N ASP A 110 5.15 -10.80 -19.93
CA ASP A 110 4.30 -11.47 -18.93
C ASP A 110 3.32 -12.53 -19.48
N THR A 111 3.79 -13.44 -20.35
CA THR A 111 2.91 -14.50 -20.92
C THR A 111 3.43 -15.91 -20.62
N GLU A 112 2.51 -16.84 -20.29
CA GLU A 112 2.80 -18.27 -20.03
C GLU A 112 3.62 -18.93 -21.16
N ALA A 113 3.43 -18.45 -22.40
CA ALA A 113 4.09 -18.93 -23.60
C ALA A 113 5.63 -18.74 -23.64
N ARG A 114 6.23 -17.99 -22.70
CA ARG A 114 7.67 -17.64 -22.74
C ARG A 114 8.43 -17.82 -21.42
N ILE A 115 7.97 -18.72 -20.54
CA ILE A 115 8.71 -19.02 -19.31
C ILE A 115 9.97 -19.81 -19.67
N GLY A 116 11.13 -19.25 -19.32
CA GLY A 116 12.42 -19.84 -19.62
C GLY A 116 12.70 -21.09 -18.78
N LYS A 117 13.99 -21.40 -18.62
CA LYS A 117 14.40 -22.59 -17.87
C LYS A 117 13.92 -22.51 -16.42
N ILE A 118 13.09 -23.47 -15.99
CA ILE A 118 12.67 -23.63 -14.59
C ILE A 118 13.90 -23.92 -13.72
N VAL A 119 14.11 -23.08 -12.70
CA VAL A 119 15.24 -23.14 -11.79
C VAL A 119 14.87 -23.58 -10.39
N GLY A 120 13.62 -23.34 -9.98
CA GLY A 120 13.16 -23.60 -8.63
C GLY A 120 11.66 -23.76 -8.56
N GLY A 121 11.22 -24.23 -7.41
CA GLY A 121 9.82 -24.42 -7.13
C GLY A 121 9.59 -24.62 -5.65
N TYR A 122 8.52 -24.03 -5.12
CA TYR A 122 8.21 -24.03 -3.71
C TYR A 122 6.71 -24.14 -3.45
N ARG A 123 6.31 -25.04 -2.56
CA ARG A 123 4.96 -25.09 -2.00
C ARG A 123 5.05 -25.02 -0.48
N PRO A 124 4.61 -23.94 0.17
CA PRO A 124 4.53 -23.89 1.63
C PRO A 124 3.64 -25.02 2.15
N MET A 125 4.13 -25.68 3.20
CA MET A 125 3.40 -26.68 3.97
C MET A 125 3.37 -26.21 5.43
N GLU A 126 2.48 -26.79 6.21
CA GLU A 126 2.22 -26.47 7.62
C GLU A 126 3.50 -26.35 8.46
N THR A 127 3.53 -25.31 9.29
CA THR A 127 4.65 -24.97 10.17
C THR A 127 4.72 -25.92 11.37
N THR A 128 5.77 -25.83 12.20
CA THR A 128 5.79 -26.56 13.49
C THR A 128 5.23 -25.76 14.66
N LEU A 129 4.64 -24.60 14.38
CA LEU A 129 4.25 -23.62 15.37
C LEU A 129 2.85 -23.95 15.93
N LYS A 130 2.53 -23.40 17.10
CA LYS A 130 1.18 -23.48 17.65
C LYS A 130 0.26 -22.54 16.87
N GLU A 131 -1.05 -22.83 16.79
CA GLU A 131 -2.05 -22.00 16.09
C GLU A 131 -1.92 -20.49 16.39
N GLU A 132 -1.56 -20.12 17.63
CA GLU A 132 -1.37 -18.72 18.08
C GLU A 132 -0.16 -18.00 17.44
N GLU A 133 0.80 -18.74 16.89
CA GLU A 133 2.04 -18.25 16.27
C GLU A 133 2.01 -18.33 14.72
N GLU A 134 1.03 -19.03 14.14
CA GLU A 134 0.94 -19.28 12.69
C GLU A 134 0.70 -18.00 11.88
N GLU A 135 -0.12 -17.06 12.39
CA GLU A 135 -0.34 -15.77 11.74
C GLU A 135 0.95 -14.96 11.58
N HIS A 136 1.98 -15.27 12.35
CA HIS A 136 3.24 -14.52 12.45
C HIS A 136 4.42 -15.20 11.76
N CYS A 137 4.16 -16.32 11.09
CA CYS A 137 5.17 -17.06 10.36
C CYS A 137 5.40 -16.50 8.96
N ILE A 138 6.66 -16.28 8.62
CA ILE A 138 7.14 -15.91 7.30
C ILE A 138 8.13 -16.96 6.83
N HIS A 139 7.89 -17.53 5.65
CA HIS A 139 8.89 -18.35 4.97
C HIS A 139 9.76 -17.48 4.08
N ILE A 140 11.06 -17.43 4.36
CA ILE A 140 12.03 -16.70 3.55
C ILE A 140 12.70 -17.67 2.58
N ILE A 141 12.45 -17.47 1.29
CA ILE A 141 12.97 -18.27 0.18
C ILE A 141 14.13 -17.53 -0.49
N THR A 142 15.35 -17.90 -0.14
CA THR A 142 16.56 -17.34 -0.77
C THR A 142 17.04 -18.22 -1.91
N VAL A 143 17.04 -17.69 -3.13
CA VAL A 143 17.54 -18.33 -4.35
C VAL A 143 19.01 -17.92 -4.56
N LYS A 144 19.94 -18.88 -4.52
CA LYS A 144 21.38 -18.59 -4.66
C LYS A 144 22.14 -19.65 -5.43
N GLU A 145 23.31 -19.29 -5.95
CA GLU A 145 24.23 -20.25 -6.56
C GLU A 145 24.98 -21.02 -5.47
N ARG A 146 25.06 -22.34 -5.61
CA ARG A 146 25.93 -23.20 -4.82
C ARG A 146 27.00 -23.81 -5.71
N ASP A 147 28.24 -23.68 -5.28
CA ASP A 147 29.35 -24.41 -5.87
C ASP A 147 29.20 -25.92 -5.62
N SER A 148 29.13 -26.70 -6.70
CA SER A 148 29.20 -28.15 -6.57
C SER A 148 30.66 -28.58 -6.47
N LYS A 149 31.07 -29.16 -5.33
CA LYS A 149 32.35 -29.88 -5.26
C LYS A 149 32.29 -31.09 -6.20
N ARG A 150 33.12 -31.11 -7.24
CA ARG A 150 33.51 -32.32 -7.98
C ARG A 150 35.01 -32.24 -8.27
N GLY A 151 35.65 -33.41 -8.17
CA GLY A 151 37.11 -33.58 -8.10
C GLY A 151 37.89 -33.06 -9.32
N PHE A 152 39.21 -33.06 -9.15
CA PHE A 152 40.24 -32.54 -10.04
C PHE A 152 39.91 -32.68 -11.54
N GLY A 153 39.85 -31.54 -12.24
CA GLY A 153 40.05 -31.48 -13.70
C GLY A 153 38.86 -31.13 -14.60
N ILE A 154 37.62 -30.97 -14.10
CA ILE A 154 36.46 -30.65 -14.97
C ILE A 154 35.68 -29.42 -14.46
N ARG A 155 35.29 -28.52 -15.38
CA ARG A 155 34.56 -27.25 -15.16
C ARG A 155 33.51 -27.35 -14.03
N ARG A 156 33.57 -26.41 -13.06
CA ARG A 156 32.58 -26.23 -11.98
C ARG A 156 31.19 -26.01 -12.60
N LYS A 157 30.24 -26.91 -12.32
CA LYS A 157 28.82 -26.66 -12.63
C LYS A 157 28.18 -25.90 -11.47
N ARG A 158 27.79 -24.64 -11.69
CA ARG A 158 26.99 -23.89 -10.73
C ARG A 158 25.59 -24.50 -10.66
N LYS A 159 25.10 -24.79 -9.47
CA LYS A 159 23.73 -25.28 -9.23
C LYS A 159 22.96 -24.23 -8.46
N ILE A 160 21.69 -24.05 -8.78
CA ILE A 160 20.82 -23.15 -8.03
C ILE A 160 20.32 -23.90 -6.78
N GLN A 161 20.29 -23.21 -5.65
CA GLN A 161 19.75 -23.69 -4.40
C GLN A 161 18.64 -22.75 -3.95
N LEU A 162 17.55 -23.31 -3.46
CA LEU A 162 16.51 -22.61 -2.69
C LEU A 162 16.78 -22.93 -1.22
N CYS A 163 17.11 -21.92 -0.44
CA CYS A 163 17.18 -21.98 1.02
C CYS A 163 15.85 -21.48 1.57
N VAL A 164 15.19 -22.30 2.38
CA VAL A 164 13.94 -21.96 3.05
C VAL A 164 14.24 -21.81 4.53
N GLU A 165 13.94 -20.65 5.07
CA GLU A 165 14.09 -20.31 6.48
C GLU A 165 12.71 -19.90 7.02
N GLU A 166 12.37 -20.38 8.21
CA GLU A 166 11.17 -19.96 8.93
C GLU A 166 11.55 -18.79 9.82
N PHE A 167 10.77 -17.70 9.75
CA PHE A 167 10.92 -16.53 10.59
C PHE A 167 9.59 -16.22 11.26
N THR A 168 9.56 -16.34 12.59
CA THR A 168 8.47 -15.86 13.43
C THR A 168 8.85 -14.47 13.94
N PHE A 169 7.98 -13.49 13.74
CA PHE A 169 8.18 -12.16 14.31
C PHE A 169 7.13 -11.87 15.37
N ASP A 170 7.53 -11.20 16.44
CA ASP A 170 6.60 -10.73 17.45
C ASP A 170 5.72 -9.63 16.83
N SER A 171 4.45 -9.94 16.62
CA SER A 171 3.45 -9.03 16.09
C SER A 171 2.83 -8.12 17.12
N THR A 172 3.24 -8.24 18.39
CA THR A 172 2.76 -7.37 19.46
C THR A 172 2.86 -5.93 18.96
N PRO A 173 1.73 -5.22 18.85
CA PRO A 173 1.75 -3.89 18.29
C PRO A 173 2.45 -2.93 19.25
N LEU A 174 3.09 -1.91 18.68
CA LEU A 174 3.54 -0.76 19.43
C LEU A 174 2.31 -0.07 20.02
N ASP A 175 2.22 0.02 21.34
CA ASP A 175 1.16 0.79 21.98
C ASP A 175 1.48 2.28 21.85
N THR A 176 0.63 2.98 21.10
CA THR A 176 0.64 4.43 20.91
C THR A 176 -0.72 5.04 21.22
N SER A 177 -1.58 4.28 21.92
CA SER A 177 -2.94 4.69 22.24
C SER A 177 -3.00 5.72 23.38
N ASP A 178 -1.92 5.85 24.15
CA ASP A 178 -1.77 6.70 25.35
C ASP A 178 -1.35 8.14 25.05
N LYS A 179 -1.16 8.49 23.77
CA LYS A 179 -0.85 9.85 23.36
C LYS A 179 -1.88 10.86 23.87
N LEU A 180 -1.38 11.97 24.38
CA LEU A 180 -2.20 13.07 24.89
C LEU A 180 -2.41 14.13 23.81
N TYR A 181 -3.65 14.60 23.70
CA TYR A 181 -4.07 15.61 22.74
C TYR A 181 -4.75 16.77 23.46
N ASP A 182 -4.47 17.99 22.99
CA ASP A 182 -5.22 19.20 23.32
C ASP A 182 -6.32 19.42 22.26
N ASP A 183 -7.52 19.78 22.70
CA ASP A 183 -8.63 20.11 21.80
C ASP A 183 -8.52 21.57 21.34
N LEU A 184 -8.35 21.78 20.04
CA LEU A 184 -8.27 23.10 19.40
C LEU A 184 -9.35 23.23 18.32
N LEU A 185 -9.80 24.47 18.10
CA LEU A 185 -10.62 24.82 16.94
C LEU A 185 -9.74 25.56 15.93
N ILE A 186 -9.49 24.95 14.77
CA ILE A 186 -8.63 25.51 13.71
C ILE A 186 -9.50 25.76 12.48
N ALA A 187 -9.67 27.01 12.06
CA ALA A 187 -10.57 27.40 10.95
C ALA A 187 -12.01 26.82 11.08
N GLY A 188 -12.49 26.67 12.33
CA GLY A 188 -13.80 26.09 12.64
C GLY A 188 -13.86 24.55 12.61
N TRP A 189 -12.73 23.86 12.41
CA TRP A 189 -12.62 22.40 12.50
C TRP A 189 -12.15 21.97 13.87
N LYS A 190 -12.73 20.88 14.40
CA LYS A 190 -12.32 20.26 15.66
C LYS A 190 -11.03 19.49 15.45
N CYS A 191 -9.94 19.97 16.04
CA CYS A 191 -8.63 19.35 15.94
C CYS A 191 -8.16 18.83 17.29
N LYS A 192 -7.68 17.59 17.31
CA LYS A 192 -6.98 16.97 18.44
C LYS A 192 -5.48 17.04 18.17
N VAL A 193 -4.82 18.00 18.81
CA VAL A 193 -3.42 18.33 18.55
C VAL A 193 -2.54 17.69 19.61
N GLU A 194 -1.53 16.91 19.20
CA GLU A 194 -0.63 16.24 20.15
C GLU A 194 0.01 17.27 21.10
N LYS A 195 -0.08 16.99 22.41
CA LYS A 195 0.25 17.95 23.46
C LYS A 195 1.63 18.57 23.26
N GLY A 196 1.69 19.90 23.26
CA GLY A 196 2.90 20.67 23.05
C GLY A 196 3.45 20.68 21.63
N LEU A 197 2.65 20.33 20.61
CA LEU A 197 3.03 20.52 19.20
C LEU A 197 3.08 22.00 18.83
N PHE A 198 2.13 22.80 19.31
CA PHE A 198 2.02 24.23 18.99
C PHE A 198 2.37 25.16 20.17
N ASP A 199 3.04 24.64 21.19
CA ASP A 199 3.45 25.43 22.36
C ASP A 199 4.74 26.20 22.07
N ASN A 200 4.83 27.44 22.55
CA ASN A 200 6.04 28.29 22.54
C ASN A 200 6.73 28.35 21.16
N LEU A 201 5.94 28.37 20.08
CA LEU A 201 6.47 28.40 18.73
C LEU A 201 7.25 29.68 18.47
N ASP A 202 8.51 29.52 18.04
CA ASP A 202 9.21 30.59 17.35
C ASP A 202 8.51 30.87 16.02
N LYS A 203 8.28 32.16 15.72
CA LYS A 203 7.50 32.61 14.55
C LYS A 203 8.07 32.09 13.24
N ASP A 204 9.39 31.89 13.18
CA ASP A 204 10.09 31.43 11.98
C ASP A 204 10.30 29.91 11.93
N SER A 205 9.88 29.16 12.97
CA SER A 205 10.03 27.72 13.04
C SER A 205 9.22 26.99 11.95
N LYS A 206 9.70 25.82 11.51
CA LYS A 206 8.97 24.97 10.53
C LYS A 206 7.53 24.68 11.01
N ILE A 207 7.36 24.41 12.30
CA ILE A 207 6.05 24.08 12.88
C ILE A 207 5.10 25.30 12.93
N ALA A 208 5.60 26.52 13.14
CA ALA A 208 4.78 27.72 13.02
C ALA A 208 4.24 27.90 11.60
N LYS A 209 5.08 27.64 10.58
CA LYS A 209 4.67 27.66 9.17
C LYS A 209 3.63 26.57 8.86
N VAL A 210 3.85 25.35 9.37
CA VAL A 210 2.88 24.25 9.27
C VAL A 210 1.54 24.63 9.87
N LYS A 211 1.51 25.19 11.09
CA LYS A 211 0.27 25.62 11.76
C LYS A 211 -0.50 26.63 10.90
N LYS A 212 0.21 27.63 10.36
CA LYS A 212 -0.39 28.64 9.48
C LYS A 212 -0.93 28.02 8.18
N GLN A 213 -0.20 27.09 7.57
CA GLN A 213 -0.65 26.43 6.35
C GLN A 213 -1.87 25.54 6.61
N LEU A 214 -1.88 24.78 7.72
CA LEU A 214 -3.05 24.00 8.14
C LEU A 214 -4.28 24.88 8.35
N GLU A 215 -4.13 26.06 8.96
CA GLU A 215 -5.22 27.04 9.10
C GLU A 215 -5.77 27.45 7.73
N LEU A 216 -4.89 27.85 6.80
CA LEU A 216 -5.27 28.25 5.44
C LEU A 216 -5.95 27.12 4.65
N ASP A 217 -5.38 25.92 4.67
CA ASP A 217 -5.90 24.76 3.95
C ASP A 217 -7.27 24.33 4.48
N LEU A 218 -7.49 24.41 5.80
CA LEU A 218 -8.79 24.12 6.40
C LEU A 218 -9.84 25.20 6.11
N GLU A 219 -9.42 26.47 5.98
CA GLU A 219 -10.28 27.54 5.46
C GLU A 219 -10.67 27.26 4.01
N ASN A 220 -9.71 26.90 3.15
CA ASN A 220 -9.97 26.61 1.73
C ASN A 220 -10.80 25.35 1.54
N CYS A 221 -10.54 24.29 2.31
CA CYS A 221 -11.39 23.10 2.37
C CYS A 221 -12.84 23.48 2.72
N SER A 222 -13.03 24.39 3.68
CA SER A 222 -14.38 24.87 4.03
C SER A 222 -15.07 25.65 2.91
N LYS A 223 -14.31 26.41 2.10
CA LYS A 223 -14.82 27.20 0.97
C LYS A 223 -15.22 26.30 -0.20
N ASN A 224 -14.47 25.23 -0.44
CA ASN A 224 -14.67 24.34 -1.59
C ASN A 224 -15.73 23.25 -1.33
N LEU A 225 -16.02 22.93 -0.07
CA LEU A 225 -17.08 21.98 0.29
C LEU A 225 -18.48 22.64 0.19
N PRO A 226 -19.51 21.93 -0.33
CA PRO A 226 -20.90 22.38 -0.24
C PRO A 226 -21.30 22.66 1.21
N ALA A 227 -22.07 23.72 1.46
CA ALA A 227 -22.33 24.22 2.81
C ALA A 227 -22.90 23.15 3.77
N LYS A 228 -23.81 22.31 3.27
CA LYS A 228 -24.40 21.18 4.03
C LYS A 228 -23.34 20.15 4.39
N ALA A 229 -22.53 19.72 3.42
CA ALA A 229 -21.47 18.75 3.64
C ALA A 229 -20.40 19.29 4.61
N CYS A 230 -19.95 20.53 4.41
CA CYS A 230 -19.00 21.21 5.28
C CYS A 230 -19.46 21.23 6.74
N LYS A 231 -20.74 21.56 6.98
CA LYS A 231 -21.33 21.54 8.32
C LYS A 231 -21.31 20.14 8.94
N MET A 232 -21.75 19.12 8.19
CA MET A 232 -21.81 17.74 8.67
C MET A 232 -20.42 17.19 9.00
N LEU A 233 -19.43 17.45 8.14
CA LEU A 233 -18.04 17.06 8.34
C LEU A 233 -17.43 17.74 9.57
N LYS A 234 -17.56 19.07 9.71
CA LYS A 234 -17.08 19.80 10.92
C LYS A 234 -17.71 19.30 12.22
N GLU A 235 -18.95 18.82 12.16
CA GLU A 235 -19.64 18.32 13.34
C GLU A 235 -19.11 16.94 13.76
N LYS A 236 -18.94 16.02 12.80
CA LYS A 236 -18.72 14.58 13.05
C LYS A 236 -17.27 14.10 12.91
N VAL A 237 -16.42 14.81 12.16
CA VAL A 237 -15.10 14.32 11.77
C VAL A 237 -14.01 15.16 12.45
N PRO A 238 -13.43 14.70 13.57
CA PRO A 238 -12.28 15.36 14.18
C PRO A 238 -11.01 15.13 13.35
N ILE A 239 -10.04 16.03 13.50
CA ILE A 239 -8.73 15.94 12.84
C ILE A 239 -7.64 15.74 13.91
N PHE A 240 -6.96 14.61 13.91
CA PHE A 240 -5.82 14.35 14.78
C PHE A 240 -4.52 14.85 14.13
N ILE A 241 -3.72 15.61 14.87
CA ILE A 241 -2.48 16.23 14.39
C ILE A 241 -1.34 15.81 15.30
N ASN A 242 -0.42 14.99 14.79
CA ASN A 242 0.66 14.42 15.58
C ASN A 242 1.99 15.13 15.37
N LYS A 243 2.87 15.10 16.38
CA LYS A 243 4.29 15.42 16.19
C LYS A 243 4.95 14.39 15.29
N SER A 244 4.67 13.12 15.55
CA SER A 244 5.03 11.96 14.72
C SER A 244 4.23 10.75 15.20
N GLN A 245 3.79 9.86 14.32
CA GLN A 245 3.05 8.66 14.67
C GLN A 245 3.74 7.41 14.11
N LYS A 246 3.91 6.40 14.96
CA LYS A 246 4.33 5.05 14.55
C LYS A 246 3.28 4.05 14.97
N TYR A 247 3.16 2.94 14.27
CA TYR A 247 2.16 1.93 14.59
C TYR A 247 2.55 0.56 14.04
N GLY A 248 1.76 -0.47 14.33
CA GLY A 248 2.01 -1.83 13.89
C GLY A 248 3.03 -2.56 14.75
N PRO A 249 3.61 -3.68 14.26
CA PRO A 249 4.45 -4.56 15.06
C PRO A 249 5.69 -3.88 15.68
N LYS A 250 5.96 -4.10 16.98
CA LYS A 250 7.12 -3.53 17.69
C LYS A 250 8.47 -3.82 17.03
N VAL A 251 8.60 -4.99 16.43
CA VAL A 251 9.83 -5.46 15.76
C VAL A 251 10.12 -4.73 14.44
N ALA A 252 9.08 -4.15 13.82
CA ALA A 252 9.18 -3.43 12.55
C ALA A 252 8.06 -2.38 12.46
N PRO A 253 8.11 -1.32 13.28
CA PRO A 253 7.02 -0.35 13.34
C PRO A 253 6.94 0.44 12.03
N VAL A 254 5.71 0.66 11.57
CA VAL A 254 5.42 1.57 10.46
C VAL A 254 5.59 2.99 10.96
N VAL A 255 6.33 3.81 10.20
CA VAL A 255 6.39 5.26 10.43
C VAL A 255 5.29 5.89 9.58
N GLY A 256 4.27 6.44 10.23
CA GLY A 256 3.16 7.09 9.55
C GLY A 256 3.64 8.33 8.79
N LYS A 257 3.06 8.56 7.61
CA LYS A 257 3.36 9.68 6.71
C LYS A 257 2.07 10.15 6.06
N GLY A 258 2.03 11.42 5.64
CA GLY A 258 0.84 11.98 5.03
C GLY A 258 -0.35 12.06 5.99
N MET A 259 -1.52 12.06 5.38
CA MET A 259 -2.80 12.04 6.04
C MET A 259 -3.55 10.76 5.72
N CYS A 260 -4.54 10.41 6.56
CA CYS A 260 -5.42 9.28 6.32
C CYS A 260 -6.73 9.43 7.11
N TYR A 261 -7.84 9.04 6.50
CA TYR A 261 -9.10 8.79 7.17
C TYR A 261 -9.18 7.37 7.77
N HIS A 262 -9.54 7.29 9.05
CA HIS A 262 -9.63 6.01 9.78
C HIS A 262 -11.06 5.48 9.84
N ASN A 263 -11.38 4.50 8.99
CA ASN A 263 -12.71 3.87 8.97
C ASN A 263 -12.82 2.58 9.81
N ASP A 264 -11.70 1.88 10.04
CA ASP A 264 -11.63 0.52 10.59
C ASP A 264 -11.12 0.49 12.04
N THR A 265 -12.01 0.20 12.99
CA THR A 265 -11.70 0.05 14.41
C THR A 265 -10.74 -1.10 14.69
N ASP A 266 -10.90 -2.23 14.00
CA ASP A 266 -10.06 -3.42 14.20
C ASP A 266 -8.67 -3.18 13.63
N TYR A 267 -8.52 -2.39 12.57
CA TYR A 267 -7.21 -1.95 12.08
C TYR A 267 -6.47 -1.12 13.14
N LEU A 268 -7.11 -0.11 13.73
CA LEU A 268 -6.50 0.71 14.77
C LEU A 268 -6.07 -0.14 15.99
N LYS A 269 -6.96 -1.03 16.45
CA LYS A 269 -6.67 -1.95 17.56
C LYS A 269 -5.48 -2.85 17.28
N ARG A 270 -5.47 -3.52 16.11
CA ARG A 270 -4.38 -4.43 15.71
C ARG A 270 -3.05 -3.72 15.51
N ASN A 271 -3.06 -2.42 15.21
CA ASN A 271 -1.87 -1.62 15.03
C ASN A 271 -1.43 -0.84 16.29
N GLY A 272 -2.10 -1.04 17.43
CA GLY A 272 -1.76 -0.39 18.70
C GLY A 272 -2.00 1.12 18.70
N MET A 273 -3.00 1.57 17.94
CA MET A 273 -3.39 2.98 17.84
C MET A 273 -4.63 3.25 18.70
N SER A 274 -4.83 4.52 19.10
CA SER A 274 -6.00 4.93 19.87
C SER A 274 -7.30 4.71 19.08
N LEU A 275 -8.30 4.08 19.71
CA LEU A 275 -9.63 3.88 19.15
C LEU A 275 -10.45 5.17 19.08
N GLU A 276 -10.02 6.25 19.74
CA GLU A 276 -10.63 7.58 19.60
C GLU A 276 -10.47 8.14 18.18
N LYS A 277 -9.55 7.58 17.39
CA LYS A 277 -9.31 7.98 16.00
C LYS A 277 -10.31 7.37 15.02
N VAL A 278 -11.21 6.49 15.46
CA VAL A 278 -12.23 5.91 14.57
C VAL A 278 -13.13 7.03 14.01
N LYS A 279 -13.36 6.98 12.69
CA LYS A 279 -14.08 7.99 11.89
C LYS A 279 -13.47 9.40 11.97
N SER A 280 -12.15 9.49 12.07
CA SER A 280 -11.39 10.76 12.08
C SER A 280 -10.38 10.82 10.95
N VAL A 281 -9.92 12.04 10.65
CA VAL A 281 -8.76 12.26 9.78
C VAL A 281 -7.52 12.41 10.66
N GLU A 282 -6.40 11.80 10.30
CA GLU A 282 -5.14 11.90 11.01
C GLU A 282 -4.03 12.42 10.11
N LEU A 283 -3.32 13.45 10.57
CA LEU A 283 -1.99 13.84 10.07
C LEU A 283 -0.93 13.14 10.93
N PHE A 284 -0.19 12.21 10.32
CA PHE A 284 0.75 11.36 11.04
C PHE A 284 2.00 12.10 11.54
N GLU A 285 2.46 13.11 10.82
CA GLU A 285 3.65 13.89 11.19
C GLU A 285 3.52 15.34 10.71
N ALA A 286 3.20 16.26 11.62
CA ALA A 286 3.03 17.68 11.29
C ALA A 286 4.28 18.30 10.64
N GLY A 287 5.48 17.86 11.05
CA GLY A 287 6.75 18.31 10.47
C GLY A 287 6.92 17.99 8.97
N LYS A 288 6.07 17.12 8.40
CA LYS A 288 6.07 16.71 6.99
C LYS A 288 4.93 17.29 6.17
N TYR A 289 4.00 17.97 6.81
CA TYR A 289 2.79 18.46 6.17
C TYR A 289 3.06 19.34 4.94
N LEU A 290 4.03 20.26 5.00
CA LEU A 290 4.35 21.12 3.84
C LEU A 290 4.88 20.30 2.66
N ASP A 291 5.68 19.28 2.93
CA ASP A 291 6.23 18.40 1.90
C ASP A 291 5.08 17.62 1.19
N ASP A 292 4.06 17.22 1.95
CA ASP A 292 2.88 16.51 1.44
C ASP A 292 1.89 17.46 0.76
N HIS A 293 1.70 18.67 1.30
CA HIS A 293 0.88 19.74 0.73
C HIS A 293 1.34 20.12 -0.67
N ASP A 294 2.66 20.31 -0.86
CA ASP A 294 3.22 20.80 -2.13
C ASP A 294 3.06 19.79 -3.30
N LEU A 295 2.70 18.54 -3.01
CA LEU A 295 2.29 17.55 -4.02
C LEU A 295 0.90 17.82 -4.60
N TRP A 296 0.08 18.62 -3.92
CA TRP A 296 -1.24 19.05 -4.33
C TRP A 296 -1.13 20.50 -4.81
N TYR A 297 -1.44 20.75 -6.07
CA TYR A 297 -1.35 22.11 -6.62
C TYR A 297 -2.46 23.04 -6.08
N GLY A 298 -3.58 22.48 -5.63
CA GLY A 298 -4.65 23.23 -4.97
C GLY A 298 -4.45 23.36 -3.46
N GLU A 299 -4.57 24.59 -2.93
CA GLU A 299 -4.54 24.84 -1.49
C GLU A 299 -5.64 24.03 -0.78
N GLY A 300 -5.25 23.11 0.11
CA GLY A 300 -6.16 22.21 0.80
C GLY A 300 -6.61 20.96 0.02
N GLY A 301 -5.97 20.61 -1.10
CA GLY A 301 -6.30 19.41 -1.90
C GLY A 301 -6.29 18.11 -1.08
N VAL A 302 -5.24 17.87 -0.30
CA VAL A 302 -5.16 16.69 0.59
C VAL A 302 -6.28 16.68 1.63
N MET A 303 -6.68 17.84 2.15
CA MET A 303 -7.77 17.93 3.13
C MET A 303 -9.10 17.56 2.50
N ILE A 304 -9.37 18.00 1.28
CA ILE A 304 -10.60 17.63 0.55
C ILE A 304 -10.61 16.13 0.26
N HIS A 305 -9.47 15.55 -0.13
CA HIS A 305 -9.36 14.11 -0.36
C HIS A 305 -9.75 13.31 0.89
N GLU A 306 -9.14 13.59 2.04
CA GLU A 306 -9.45 12.88 3.29
C GLU A 306 -10.88 13.13 3.78
N MET A 307 -11.38 14.37 3.63
CA MET A 307 -12.78 14.69 3.97
C MET A 307 -13.78 14.02 3.03
N SER A 308 -13.39 13.73 1.79
CA SER A 308 -14.20 12.98 0.84
C SER A 308 -14.32 11.51 1.25
N HIS A 309 -13.25 10.88 1.77
CA HIS A 309 -13.37 9.57 2.40
C HIS A 309 -14.35 9.58 3.58
N ALA A 310 -14.22 10.57 4.45
CA ALA A 310 -15.12 10.70 5.60
C ALA A 310 -16.58 10.93 5.18
N TYR A 311 -16.81 11.72 4.14
CA TYR A 311 -18.15 11.97 3.61
C TYR A 311 -18.77 10.71 2.99
N HIS A 312 -17.96 9.97 2.22
CA HIS A 312 -18.36 8.71 1.61
C HIS A 312 -18.74 7.67 2.66
N ASP A 313 -17.95 7.51 3.72
CA ASP A 313 -18.23 6.54 4.80
C ASP A 313 -19.47 6.92 5.62
N LEU A 314 -19.57 8.19 6.03
CA LEU A 314 -20.52 8.60 7.07
C LEU A 314 -21.87 9.08 6.53
N PHE A 315 -21.91 9.60 5.31
CA PHE A 315 -23.06 10.39 4.84
C PHE A 315 -23.61 9.93 3.49
N CYS A 316 -22.84 9.21 2.69
CA CYS A 316 -23.38 8.58 1.50
C CYS A 316 -24.26 7.38 1.88
N LYS A 317 -25.29 7.12 1.06
CA LYS A 317 -26.12 5.93 1.22
C LYS A 317 -25.23 4.69 1.14
N ASP A 318 -25.36 3.81 2.14
CA ASP A 318 -24.60 2.56 2.29
C ASP A 318 -23.07 2.74 2.43
N GLY A 319 -22.59 3.95 2.77
CA GLY A 319 -21.19 4.21 3.03
C GLY A 319 -20.29 3.89 1.82
N PHE A 320 -19.16 3.22 2.05
CA PHE A 320 -18.26 2.74 1.00
C PHE A 320 -18.84 1.67 0.07
N GLU A 321 -20.02 1.14 0.40
CA GLU A 321 -20.77 0.18 -0.42
C GLU A 321 -21.79 0.89 -1.32
N ASN A 322 -21.73 2.22 -1.44
CA ASN A 322 -22.59 3.00 -2.32
C ASN A 322 -22.58 2.44 -3.76
N GLU A 323 -23.74 1.95 -4.22
CA GLU A 323 -23.86 1.29 -5.52
C GLU A 323 -23.51 2.22 -6.70
N ASN A 324 -23.85 3.51 -6.62
CA ASN A 324 -23.56 4.46 -7.69
C ASN A 324 -22.04 4.65 -7.84
N VAL A 325 -21.33 4.83 -6.73
CA VAL A 325 -19.86 4.95 -6.72
C VAL A 325 -19.20 3.69 -7.28
N LYS A 326 -19.64 2.50 -6.81
CA LYS A 326 -19.13 1.22 -7.30
C LYS A 326 -19.33 1.04 -8.80
N ASN A 327 -20.53 1.31 -9.30
CA ASN A 327 -20.85 1.14 -10.73
C ASN A 327 -20.05 2.10 -11.62
N CYS A 328 -19.86 3.35 -11.18
CA CYS A 328 -19.02 4.33 -11.88
C CYS A 328 -17.55 3.87 -11.91
N TYR A 329 -17.01 3.48 -10.75
CA TYR A 329 -15.66 2.94 -10.63
C TYR A 329 -15.43 1.73 -11.54
N ASP A 330 -16.29 0.71 -11.48
CA ASP A 330 -16.16 -0.51 -12.27
C ASP A 330 -16.19 -0.22 -13.77
N SER A 331 -17.06 0.70 -14.21
CA SER A 331 -17.14 1.14 -15.60
C SER A 331 -15.86 1.85 -16.05
N ALA A 332 -15.35 2.77 -15.23
CA ALA A 332 -14.11 3.48 -15.50
C ALA A 332 -12.89 2.56 -15.58
N MET A 333 -12.81 1.57 -14.68
CA MET A 333 -11.72 0.58 -14.67
C MET A 333 -11.80 -0.35 -15.88
N LYS A 334 -13.01 -0.78 -16.27
CA LYS A 334 -13.23 -1.61 -17.47
C LYS A 334 -12.80 -0.88 -18.75
N GLU A 335 -13.04 0.42 -18.81
CA GLU A 335 -12.66 1.29 -19.93
C GLU A 335 -11.21 1.79 -19.83
N LYS A 336 -10.51 1.47 -18.73
CA LYS A 336 -9.12 1.85 -18.48
C LYS A 336 -8.86 3.36 -18.52
N LEU A 337 -9.86 4.16 -18.15
CA LEU A 337 -9.78 5.63 -18.22
C LEU A 337 -8.62 6.21 -17.41
N TYR A 338 -8.13 5.47 -16.42
CA TYR A 338 -7.15 5.92 -15.43
C TYR A 338 -5.85 5.08 -15.42
N ASP A 339 -5.68 4.15 -16.38
CA ASP A 339 -4.50 3.26 -16.42
C ASP A 339 -3.20 4.00 -16.75
N LEU A 340 -3.28 5.15 -17.44
CA LEU A 340 -2.14 5.99 -17.77
C LEU A 340 -2.60 7.45 -17.85
N VAL A 341 -2.40 8.21 -16.78
CA VAL A 341 -2.78 9.62 -16.67
C VAL A 341 -1.63 10.44 -16.12
N LYS A 342 -1.70 11.76 -16.30
CA LYS A 342 -0.70 12.69 -15.76
C LYS A 342 -0.83 12.78 -14.24
N VAL A 343 0.31 12.84 -13.56
CA VAL A 343 0.43 13.08 -12.11
C VAL A 343 1.52 14.09 -11.84
N HIS A 344 1.30 14.96 -10.86
CA HIS A 344 2.32 15.90 -10.42
C HIS A 344 3.50 15.20 -9.73
N SER A 345 4.70 15.52 -10.19
CA SER A 345 5.96 15.03 -9.62
C SER A 345 6.55 16.06 -8.64
N LEU A 346 7.39 15.57 -7.71
CA LEU A 346 8.00 16.40 -6.65
C LEU A 346 8.91 17.53 -7.16
N ASP A 347 9.38 17.44 -8.41
CA ASP A 347 10.20 18.45 -9.07
C ASP A 347 9.38 19.54 -9.80
N GLY A 348 8.05 19.53 -9.65
CA GLY A 348 7.13 20.47 -10.29
C GLY A 348 6.78 20.10 -11.74
N GLY A 349 7.20 18.92 -12.20
CA GLY A 349 6.82 18.34 -13.49
C GLY A 349 5.52 17.54 -13.43
N LYS A 350 5.23 16.85 -14.55
CA LYS A 350 4.20 15.81 -14.63
C LYS A 350 4.78 14.58 -15.28
N GLU A 351 4.47 13.42 -14.71
CA GLU A 351 4.77 12.11 -15.29
C GLU A 351 3.46 11.37 -15.62
N GLU A 352 3.54 10.32 -16.44
CA GLU A 352 2.40 9.46 -16.73
C GLU A 352 2.48 8.18 -15.89
N ALA A 353 1.41 7.89 -15.15
CA ALA A 353 1.33 6.71 -14.31
C ALA A 353 -0.12 6.24 -14.18
N LYS A 354 -0.31 5.02 -13.68
CA LYS A 354 -1.63 4.51 -13.33
C LYS A 354 -2.17 5.32 -12.14
N ALA A 355 -3.37 5.89 -12.29
CA ALA A 355 -3.92 6.81 -11.30
C ALA A 355 -4.16 6.13 -9.96
N TYR A 356 -3.98 6.87 -8.86
CA TYR A 356 -4.30 6.36 -7.53
C TYR A 356 -5.79 6.01 -7.38
N ALA A 357 -6.66 6.70 -8.11
CA ALA A 357 -8.09 6.38 -8.28
C ALA A 357 -8.35 4.94 -8.78
N CYS A 358 -7.36 4.23 -9.34
CA CYS A 358 -7.53 2.83 -9.74
C CYS A 358 -7.48 1.85 -8.57
N THR A 359 -7.04 2.27 -7.39
CA THR A 359 -6.77 1.39 -6.25
C THR A 359 -8.04 0.71 -5.74
N ASN A 360 -9.12 1.47 -5.56
CA ASN A 360 -10.44 0.99 -5.18
C ASN A 360 -11.47 2.13 -5.37
N GLN A 361 -12.75 1.83 -5.16
CA GLN A 361 -13.85 2.79 -5.32
C GLN A 361 -13.80 3.97 -4.33
N MET A 362 -13.18 3.79 -3.17
CA MET A 362 -13.04 4.85 -2.15
C MET A 362 -12.04 5.90 -2.63
N GLU A 363 -10.90 5.48 -3.16
CA GLU A 363 -9.87 6.34 -3.74
C GLU A 363 -10.37 7.03 -5.02
N TYR A 364 -11.09 6.29 -5.86
CA TYR A 364 -11.76 6.86 -7.03
C TYR A 364 -12.69 8.02 -6.65
N PHE A 365 -13.52 7.83 -5.62
CA PHE A 365 -14.41 8.88 -5.14
C PHE A 365 -13.64 10.08 -4.56
N ALA A 366 -12.62 9.84 -3.74
CA ALA A 366 -11.88 10.91 -3.08
C ALA A 366 -11.03 11.75 -4.04
N GLU A 367 -10.28 11.12 -4.92
CA GLU A 367 -9.48 11.79 -5.96
C GLU A 367 -10.34 12.67 -6.86
N LEU A 368 -11.44 12.11 -7.39
CA LEU A 368 -12.30 12.87 -8.29
C LEU A 368 -13.12 13.93 -7.56
N SER A 369 -13.47 13.73 -6.28
CA SER A 369 -14.08 14.77 -5.45
C SER A 369 -13.14 15.95 -5.26
N THR A 370 -11.83 15.73 -5.10
CA THR A 370 -10.85 16.82 -4.99
C THR A 370 -10.81 17.69 -6.25
N ALA A 371 -10.73 17.07 -7.43
CA ALA A 371 -10.80 17.82 -8.70
C ALA A 371 -12.17 18.50 -8.89
N PHE A 372 -13.26 17.83 -8.52
CA PHE A 372 -14.61 18.33 -8.70
C PHE A 372 -14.94 19.51 -7.77
N LEU A 373 -14.55 19.46 -6.50
CA LEU A 373 -14.89 20.47 -5.51
C LEU A 373 -13.92 21.64 -5.48
N GLY A 374 -12.61 21.40 -5.68
CA GLY A 374 -11.61 22.45 -5.65
C GLY A 374 -11.36 23.11 -7.01
N GLY A 375 -11.44 22.33 -8.10
CA GLY A 375 -11.18 22.80 -9.46
C GLY A 375 -12.41 23.43 -10.13
N VAL A 376 -13.09 24.37 -9.47
CA VAL A 376 -14.32 25.03 -9.96
C VAL A 376 -14.00 26.20 -10.89
N GLY A 377 -14.77 26.34 -11.96
CA GLY A 377 -14.67 27.43 -12.95
C GLY A 377 -14.30 26.95 -14.34
N ASP A 378 -14.22 27.90 -15.28
CA ASP A 378 -13.93 27.65 -16.70
C ASP A 378 -12.44 27.60 -17.04
N ASP A 379 -11.57 27.82 -16.05
CA ASP A 379 -10.12 27.75 -16.26
C ASP A 379 -9.67 26.30 -16.41
N LYS A 380 -9.50 25.89 -17.67
CA LYS A 380 -9.03 24.54 -18.03
C LYS A 380 -7.63 24.24 -17.54
N GLU A 381 -6.83 25.26 -17.23
CA GLU A 381 -5.46 25.16 -16.73
C GLU A 381 -5.39 25.17 -15.20
N LEU A 382 -6.52 25.30 -14.49
CA LEU A 382 -6.56 25.18 -13.04
C LEU A 382 -6.24 23.74 -12.63
N GLU A 383 -5.24 23.53 -11.79
CA GLU A 383 -4.86 22.20 -11.31
C GLU A 383 -5.04 22.12 -9.81
N PHE A 384 -6.02 21.32 -9.38
CA PHE A 384 -6.37 21.20 -7.97
C PHE A 384 -6.10 19.80 -7.45
N ASN A 385 -6.48 18.78 -8.21
CA ASN A 385 -6.13 17.41 -7.88
C ASN A 385 -4.68 17.07 -8.24
N LYS A 386 -4.10 16.09 -7.54
CA LYS A 386 -2.75 15.61 -7.83
C LYS A 386 -2.68 14.80 -9.14
N TRP A 387 -3.75 14.10 -9.47
CA TRP A 387 -3.87 13.20 -10.62
C TRP A 387 -4.86 13.76 -11.62
N TYR A 388 -4.59 13.62 -12.93
CA TYR A 388 -5.57 13.96 -13.95
C TYR A 388 -6.79 13.01 -13.86
N PRO A 389 -8.04 13.52 -13.97
CA PRO A 389 -8.43 14.92 -14.17
C PRO A 389 -8.09 15.85 -13.00
N PHE A 390 -7.52 17.02 -13.30
CA PHE A 390 -7.04 17.98 -12.30
C PHE A 390 -8.12 18.95 -11.79
N ASN A 391 -9.20 19.12 -12.56
CA ASN A 391 -10.30 20.03 -12.24
C ASN A 391 -11.67 19.52 -12.73
N ARG A 392 -12.74 20.22 -12.35
CA ARG A 392 -14.14 19.84 -12.63
C ARG A 392 -14.43 19.74 -14.13
N SER A 393 -13.92 20.65 -14.94
CA SER A 393 -14.14 20.66 -16.40
C SER A 393 -13.52 19.43 -17.06
N GLN A 394 -12.33 19.04 -16.63
CA GLN A 394 -11.63 17.87 -17.14
C GLN A 394 -12.35 16.57 -16.72
N ILE A 395 -12.97 16.50 -15.54
CA ILE A 395 -13.82 15.34 -15.19
C ILE A 395 -15.01 15.25 -16.15
N LYS A 396 -15.68 16.37 -16.44
CA LYS A 396 -16.84 16.41 -17.35
C LYS A 396 -16.51 15.88 -18.74
N GLU A 397 -15.28 16.14 -19.22
CA GLU A 397 -14.79 15.65 -20.52
C GLU A 397 -14.30 14.20 -20.45
N HIS A 398 -13.51 13.84 -19.43
CA HIS A 398 -12.80 12.56 -19.34
C HIS A 398 -13.64 11.40 -18.77
N ASP A 399 -14.41 11.67 -17.72
CA ASP A 399 -15.36 10.72 -17.12
C ASP A 399 -16.71 11.40 -16.82
N PRO A 400 -17.56 11.59 -17.85
CA PRO A 400 -18.86 12.23 -17.69
C PRO A 400 -19.78 11.50 -16.69
N ARG A 401 -19.57 10.19 -16.47
CA ARG A 401 -20.34 9.42 -15.48
C ARG A 401 -19.91 9.79 -14.07
N ALA A 402 -18.60 9.90 -13.82
CA ALA A 402 -18.10 10.42 -12.56
C ALA A 402 -18.61 11.83 -12.29
N PHE A 403 -18.58 12.71 -13.30
CA PHE A 403 -19.08 14.07 -13.17
C PHE A 403 -20.54 14.10 -12.69
N LYS A 404 -21.41 13.32 -13.34
CA LYS A 404 -22.83 13.21 -12.95
C LYS A 404 -22.98 12.66 -11.53
N MET A 405 -22.27 11.58 -11.21
CA MET A 405 -22.30 10.96 -9.88
C MET A 405 -21.86 11.94 -8.78
N LEU A 406 -20.76 12.67 -8.99
CA LEU A 406 -20.24 13.63 -8.02
C LEU A 406 -21.22 14.79 -7.80
N ARG A 407 -21.85 15.29 -8.88
CA ARG A 407 -22.89 16.32 -8.76
C ARG A 407 -24.08 15.86 -7.92
N GLU A 408 -24.55 14.64 -8.14
CA GLU A 408 -25.66 14.06 -7.38
C GLU A 408 -25.30 13.85 -5.90
N ILE A 409 -24.12 13.29 -5.62
CA ILE A 409 -23.68 12.99 -4.24
C ILE A 409 -23.38 14.27 -3.45
N TRP A 410 -22.71 15.24 -4.07
CA TRP A 410 -22.35 16.50 -3.42
C TRP A 410 -23.47 17.54 -3.42
N GLU A 411 -24.62 17.24 -4.05
CA GLU A 411 -25.79 18.12 -4.17
C GLU A 411 -25.42 19.50 -4.77
N VAL A 412 -24.66 19.50 -5.88
CA VAL A 412 -24.22 20.74 -6.59
C VAL A 412 -25.07 20.98 -7.84
N ASP A 413 -25.74 22.13 -7.89
CA ASP A 413 -26.69 22.54 -8.95
C ASP A 413 -26.00 23.04 -10.24
N GLU A 414 -26.72 22.98 -11.38
CA GLU A 414 -26.22 23.45 -12.70
C GLU A 414 -25.93 24.95 -12.76
N ALA A 415 -26.58 25.74 -11.91
CA ALA A 415 -26.41 27.20 -11.91
C ALA A 415 -25.15 27.69 -11.17
N GLU A 416 -24.43 26.76 -10.51
CA GLU A 416 -23.12 26.98 -9.89
C GLU A 416 -21.96 26.43 -10.75
N GLU A 417 -22.26 26.01 -11.99
CA GLU A 417 -21.27 25.84 -13.09
C GLU A 417 -20.88 27.21 -13.65
#